data_AF-A0A2D5Y670-F1
#
_entry.id   AF-A0A2D5Y670-F1
#
_cell.length_a   1.000
_cell.length_b   1.000
_cell.length_c   1.000
_cell.angle_alpha   90.00
_cell.angle_beta   90.00
_cell.angle_gamma   90.00
#
_symmetry.space_group_name_H-M   'P 1'
#
loop_
_entity.id
_entity.type
_entity.pdbx_description
1 polymer ?
#
loop_
_entity_poly.entity_id
_entity_poly.type
_entity_poly.pdbx_seq_one_letter_code
_entity_poly.pdbx_strand_id
1 'polypeptide(L)'
;MTGLMNFLRNILYKLGVGSPPAEDTAIPSQVPERTQPRMGKIDQEVVFAMRDGYMVLMVDHQFDGVPSWIEWDNDRKTVSFTQMGGDMDEMNADIKVEYIDALMDAKKVLLVSNDNEKKIVHFVPFIARK
;
A
#
# COMPACT_ATOMS: atom_id res chain seq x y z
N MET A 1 41.44 -9.43 -16.02
CA MET A 1 40.32 -8.56 -15.60
C MET A 1 38.96 -9.27 -15.75
N THR A 2 38.87 -10.58 -15.45
CA THR A 2 37.70 -11.41 -15.81
C THR A 2 37.07 -12.13 -14.61
N GLY A 3 37.77 -12.21 -13.47
CA GLY A 3 37.28 -12.88 -12.26
C GLY A 3 36.30 -12.04 -11.43
N LEU A 4 36.49 -10.71 -11.39
CA LEU A 4 35.66 -9.81 -10.58
C LEU A 4 34.23 -9.68 -11.14
N MET A 5 34.07 -9.66 -12.48
CA MET A 5 32.75 -9.60 -13.12
C MET A 5 31.93 -10.87 -12.88
N ASN A 6 32.57 -12.04 -12.79
CA ASN A 6 31.88 -13.30 -12.53
C ASN A 6 31.45 -13.45 -11.06
N PHE A 7 32.23 -12.89 -10.14
CA PHE A 7 31.87 -12.85 -8.71
C PHE A 7 30.67 -11.94 -8.45
N LEU A 8 30.65 -10.73 -9.04
CA LEU A 8 29.54 -9.79 -8.90
C LEU A 8 28.24 -10.33 -9.51
N ARG A 9 28.31 -11.04 -10.64
CA ARG A 9 27.14 -11.70 -11.24
C ARG A 9 26.51 -12.74 -10.31
N ASN A 10 27.32 -13.56 -9.64
CA ASN A 10 26.81 -14.59 -8.72
C ASN A 10 26.14 -14.00 -7.47
N ILE A 11 26.62 -12.85 -6.98
CA ILE A 11 26.00 -12.15 -5.85
C ILE A 11 24.66 -11.54 -6.27
N LEU A 12 24.60 -10.90 -7.44
CA LEU A 12 23.36 -10.32 -7.97
C LEU A 12 22.30 -11.39 -8.24
N TYR A 13 22.73 -12.59 -8.67
CA TYR A 13 21.83 -13.73 -8.87
C TYR A 13 21.24 -14.26 -7.55
N LYS A 14 22.04 -14.37 -6.49
CA LYS A 14 21.57 -14.75 -5.15
C LYS A 14 20.68 -13.69 -4.50
N LEU A 15 20.77 -12.43 -4.95
CA LEU A 15 19.94 -11.31 -4.50
C LEU A 15 18.71 -11.08 -5.40
N GLY A 16 18.44 -11.95 -6.38
CA GLY A 16 17.24 -11.90 -7.23
C GLY A 16 17.26 -10.82 -8.31
N VAL A 17 18.42 -10.20 -8.59
CA VAL A 17 18.56 -9.18 -9.64
C VAL A 17 19.23 -9.80 -10.86
N GLY A 18 18.44 -10.52 -11.67
CA GLY A 18 18.85 -11.01 -12.99
C GLY A 18 18.10 -12.28 -13.43
N SER A 19 17.33 -12.19 -14.52
CA SER A 19 16.58 -13.32 -15.08
C SER A 19 17.47 -14.25 -15.92
N PRO A 20 17.28 -15.58 -15.85
CA PRO A 20 17.91 -16.53 -16.78
C PRO A 20 17.43 -16.33 -18.23
N PRO A 21 18.18 -16.82 -19.23
CA PRO A 21 17.73 -16.83 -20.62
C PRO A 21 16.48 -17.71 -20.74
N ALA A 22 15.45 -17.20 -21.41
CA ALA A 22 14.16 -17.85 -21.51
C ALA A 22 14.22 -19.15 -22.33
N GLU A 23 13.93 -20.27 -21.66
CA GLU A 23 13.47 -21.51 -22.30
C GLU A 23 12.00 -21.72 -21.91
N ASP A 24 11.16 -21.87 -22.93
CA ASP A 24 9.74 -22.25 -22.95
C ASP A 24 8.79 -21.60 -21.94
N THR A 25 8.28 -20.47 -22.43
CA THR A 25 7.01 -19.79 -22.14
C THR A 25 5.97 -20.61 -21.36
N ALA A 26 6.09 -20.63 -20.03
CA ALA A 26 4.90 -20.58 -19.20
C ALA A 26 4.24 -19.22 -19.52
N ILE A 27 3.09 -19.24 -20.17
CA ILE A 27 2.25 -18.05 -20.35
C ILE A 27 2.13 -17.44 -18.94
N PRO A 28 2.62 -16.22 -18.68
CA PRO A 28 2.37 -15.59 -17.39
C PRO A 28 0.86 -15.57 -17.24
N SER A 29 0.34 -16.15 -16.15
CA SER A 29 -1.09 -16.04 -15.82
C SER A 29 -1.47 -14.58 -16.04
N GLN A 30 -2.25 -14.33 -17.09
CA GLN A 30 -2.78 -13.01 -17.35
C GLN A 30 -3.64 -12.71 -16.13
N VAL A 31 -3.09 -11.94 -15.19
CA VAL A 31 -3.93 -11.18 -14.27
C VAL A 31 -4.85 -10.42 -15.22
N PRO A 32 -6.16 -10.72 -15.26
CA PRO A 32 -7.04 -10.11 -16.24
C PRO A 32 -6.87 -8.61 -16.11
N GLU A 33 -6.42 -7.96 -17.18
CA GLU A 33 -6.24 -6.52 -17.23
C GLU A 33 -7.63 -5.91 -17.06
N ARG A 34 -7.97 -5.57 -15.82
CA ARG A 34 -9.23 -4.92 -15.50
C ARG A 34 -9.14 -3.50 -16.03
N THR A 35 -9.97 -3.20 -17.01
CA THR A 35 -10.04 -1.88 -17.65
C THR A 35 -10.89 -0.88 -16.86
N GLN A 36 -11.55 -1.33 -15.79
CA GLN A 36 -12.40 -0.48 -14.95
C GLN A 36 -11.97 -0.58 -13.48
N PRO A 37 -11.82 0.57 -12.79
CA PRO A 37 -11.60 0.61 -11.36
C PRO A 37 -12.69 -0.11 -10.57
N ARG A 38 -12.28 -0.92 -9.60
CA ARG A 38 -13.16 -1.50 -8.58
C ARG A 38 -13.34 -0.52 -7.42
N MET A 39 -14.55 -0.51 -6.88
CA MET A 39 -14.88 0.16 -5.62
C MET A 39 -15.23 -0.90 -4.59
N GLY A 40 -14.49 -0.95 -3.48
CA GLY A 40 -14.75 -1.86 -2.36
C GLY A 40 -15.03 -1.17 -1.05
N LYS A 41 -15.44 -1.98 -0.08
CA LYS A 41 -15.67 -1.57 1.29
C LYS A 41 -14.80 -2.40 2.23
N ILE A 42 -14.27 -1.75 3.24
CA ILE A 42 -13.55 -2.37 4.34
C ILE A 42 -14.47 -2.30 5.56
N ASP A 43 -14.87 -3.46 6.07
CA ASP A 43 -15.79 -3.58 7.21
C ASP A 43 -15.06 -3.65 8.56
N GLN A 44 -13.73 -3.64 8.57
CA GLN A 44 -12.93 -3.67 9.80
C GLN A 44 -12.66 -2.27 10.35
N GLU A 45 -12.50 -2.20 11.67
CA GLU A 45 -12.09 -0.97 12.36
C GLU A 45 -10.63 -0.62 12.02
N VAL A 46 -10.37 0.67 11.90
CA VAL A 46 -9.04 1.21 11.68
C VAL A 46 -8.46 1.79 12.96
N VAL A 47 -7.17 1.57 13.17
CA VAL A 47 -6.46 2.15 14.31
C VAL A 47 -5.53 3.24 13.81
N PHE A 48 -5.78 4.46 14.27
CA PHE A 48 -4.87 5.59 14.13
C PHE A 48 -3.95 5.65 15.35
N ALA A 49 -2.65 5.74 15.10
CA ALA A 49 -1.67 6.00 16.14
C ALA A 49 -0.74 7.13 15.70
N MET A 50 -0.47 8.05 16.63
CA MET A 50 0.47 9.16 16.43
C MET A 50 1.67 8.97 17.35
N ARG A 51 2.88 9.03 16.80
CA ARG A 51 4.12 8.99 17.58
C ARG A 51 5.22 9.77 16.90
N ASP A 52 5.88 10.66 17.64
CA ASP A 52 7.05 11.44 17.17
C ASP A 52 6.79 12.19 15.85
N GLY A 53 5.56 12.68 15.64
CA GLY A 53 5.15 13.37 14.41
C GLY A 53 4.81 12.44 13.23
N TYR A 54 4.89 11.12 13.41
CA TYR A 54 4.48 10.13 12.44
C TYR A 54 3.07 9.64 12.73
N MET A 55 2.26 9.56 11.69
CA MET A 55 0.98 8.87 11.71
C MET A 55 1.15 7.44 11.23
N VAL A 56 0.56 6.51 11.97
CA VAL A 56 0.43 5.10 11.62
C VAL A 56 -1.06 4.80 11.49
N LEU A 57 -1.43 4.17 10.38
CA LEU A 57 -2.76 3.66 10.12
C LEU A 57 -2.70 2.15 10.02
N MET A 58 -3.40 1.43 10.88
CA MET A 58 -3.45 -0.02 10.84
C MET A 58 -4.82 -0.47 10.40
N VAL A 59 -4.86 -1.30 9.35
CA VAL A 59 -6.07 -1.91 8.83
C VAL A 59 -5.84 -3.40 8.62
N ASP A 60 -6.78 -4.24 9.04
CA ASP A 60 -6.72 -5.69 8.82
C ASP A 60 -7.33 -6.10 7.48
N HIS A 61 -6.90 -5.41 6.41
CA HIS A 61 -7.43 -5.59 5.07
C HIS A 61 -6.34 -6.02 4.08
N GLN A 62 -6.72 -6.91 3.16
CA GLN A 62 -5.91 -7.32 2.04
C GLN A 62 -6.35 -6.56 0.80
N PHE A 63 -5.46 -5.71 0.31
CA PHE A 63 -5.67 -4.94 -0.91
C PHE A 63 -5.36 -5.79 -2.14
N ASP A 64 -6.15 -5.63 -3.21
CA ASP A 64 -5.92 -6.30 -4.50
C ASP A 64 -4.69 -5.71 -5.22
N GLY A 65 -4.41 -4.42 -4.98
CA GLY A 65 -3.27 -3.68 -5.51
C GLY A 65 -2.50 -2.94 -4.41
N VAL A 66 -1.35 -2.39 -4.79
CA VAL A 66 -0.52 -1.62 -3.85
C VAL A 66 -1.20 -0.28 -3.54
N PRO A 67 -1.48 0.06 -2.27
CA PRO A 67 -2.01 1.37 -1.90
C PRO A 67 -1.08 2.50 -2.36
N SER A 68 -1.63 3.48 -3.05
CA SER A 68 -0.90 4.59 -3.67
C SER A 68 -1.09 5.91 -2.93
N TRP A 69 -2.28 6.18 -2.39
CA TRP A 69 -2.55 7.25 -1.43
C TRP A 69 -3.77 6.94 -0.57
N ILE A 70 -3.87 7.66 0.55
CA ILE A 70 -5.01 7.58 1.47
C ILE A 70 -5.62 8.97 1.60
N GLU A 71 -6.95 9.02 1.55
CA GLU A 71 -7.72 10.23 1.80
C GLU A 71 -8.63 10.02 3.01
N TRP A 72 -8.70 11.01 3.89
CA TRP A 72 -9.70 11.10 4.94
C TRP A 72 -10.61 12.30 4.69
N ASP A 73 -11.91 12.04 4.64
CA ASP A 73 -12.99 13.02 4.51
C ASP A 73 -13.71 13.16 5.85
N ASN A 74 -13.60 14.34 6.47
CA ASN A 74 -14.22 14.62 7.75
C ASN A 74 -15.74 14.79 7.66
N ASP A 75 -16.27 15.34 6.58
CA ASP A 75 -17.70 15.56 6.38
C ASP A 75 -18.43 14.23 6.17
N ARG A 76 -17.83 13.30 5.41
CA ARG A 76 -18.37 11.96 5.16
C ARG A 76 -17.98 10.94 6.22
N LYS A 77 -17.02 11.27 7.09
CA LYS A 77 -16.41 10.35 8.06
C LYS A 77 -15.88 9.09 7.37
N THR A 78 -15.21 9.27 6.23
CA THR A 78 -14.75 8.17 5.38
C THR A 78 -13.24 8.25 5.18
N VAL A 79 -12.57 7.09 5.20
CA VAL A 79 -11.19 6.92 4.74
C VAL A 79 -11.23 6.11 3.45
N SER A 80 -10.62 6.65 2.40
CA SER A 80 -10.51 6.01 1.09
C SER A 80 -9.06 5.64 0.81
N PHE A 81 -8.86 4.42 0.32
CA PHE A 81 -7.57 3.83 -0.03
C PHE A 81 -7.54 3.63 -1.52
N THR A 82 -6.84 4.51 -2.24
CA THR A 82 -6.64 4.32 -3.67
C THR A 82 -5.42 3.45 -3.90
N GLN A 83 -5.54 2.52 -4.83
CA GLN A 83 -4.54 1.53 -5.18
C GLN A 83 -3.94 1.84 -6.56
N MET A 84 -2.76 1.31 -6.84
CA MET A 84 -2.23 1.31 -8.20
C MET A 84 -3.22 0.59 -9.13
N GLY A 85 -3.48 1.17 -10.31
CA GLY A 85 -4.51 0.68 -11.22
C GLY A 85 -5.88 1.37 -11.06
N GLY A 86 -6.02 2.23 -10.04
CA GLY A 86 -7.21 3.07 -9.85
C GLY A 86 -8.29 2.45 -8.97
N ASP A 87 -8.15 1.19 -8.57
CA ASP A 87 -9.03 0.54 -7.60
C ASP A 87 -9.05 1.34 -6.29
N MET A 88 -10.21 1.34 -5.63
CA MET A 88 -10.41 2.05 -4.38
C MET A 88 -11.17 1.18 -3.38
N ASP A 89 -10.71 1.18 -2.15
CA ASP A 89 -11.44 0.60 -1.02
C ASP A 89 -11.75 1.71 0.00
N GLU A 90 -12.94 1.71 0.59
CA GLU A 90 -13.37 2.75 1.54
C GLU A 90 -13.86 2.16 2.86
N MET A 91 -13.73 2.92 3.95
CA MET A 91 -14.36 2.63 5.23
C MET A 91 -14.84 3.86 5.95
N ASN A 92 -15.76 3.66 6.89
CA ASN A 92 -16.12 4.69 7.84
C ASN A 92 -15.07 4.79 8.95
N ALA A 93 -14.66 6.00 9.26
CA ALA A 93 -13.77 6.30 10.39
C ALA A 93 -14.32 7.48 11.17
N ASP A 94 -14.90 7.20 12.33
CA ASP A 94 -15.29 8.24 13.27
C ASP A 94 -14.10 8.64 14.14
N ILE A 95 -13.39 9.66 13.68
CA ILE A 95 -12.21 10.17 14.35
C ILE A 95 -12.62 11.23 15.35
N LYS A 96 -12.15 11.09 16.60
CA LYS A 96 -12.38 12.07 17.65
C LYS A 96 -11.87 13.45 17.26
N VAL A 97 -12.63 14.48 17.64
CA VAL A 97 -12.36 15.89 17.31
C VAL A 97 -10.95 16.32 17.73
N GLU A 98 -10.46 15.82 18.86
CA GLU A 98 -9.13 16.13 19.40
C GLU A 98 -7.95 15.70 18.49
N TYR A 99 -8.18 14.79 17.53
CA TYR A 99 -7.16 14.33 16.59
C TYR A 99 -7.28 14.98 15.20
N ILE A 100 -8.35 15.74 14.92
CA ILE A 100 -8.62 16.28 13.58
C ILE A 100 -7.47 17.18 13.11
N ASP A 101 -7.01 18.11 13.95
CA ASP A 101 -5.96 19.04 13.56
C ASP A 101 -4.64 18.31 13.22
N ALA A 102 -4.30 17.27 13.99
CA ALA A 102 -3.12 16.45 13.73
C ALA A 102 -3.22 15.69 12.39
N LEU A 103 -4.43 15.25 12.02
CA LEU A 103 -4.66 14.62 10.72
C LEU A 103 -4.62 15.62 9.58
N MET A 104 -5.16 16.83 9.78
CA MET A 104 -5.11 17.91 8.79
C MET A 104 -3.67 18.30 8.44
N ASP A 105 -2.75 18.21 9.40
CA ASP A 105 -1.32 18.51 9.20
C ASP A 105 -0.53 17.32 8.62
N ALA A 106 -1.07 16.11 8.67
CA ALA A 106 -0.41 14.90 8.19
C ALA A 106 -0.32 14.89 6.66
N LYS A 107 0.90 14.71 6.13
CA LYS A 107 1.14 14.61 4.68
C LYS A 107 1.40 13.18 4.22
N LYS A 108 1.73 12.30 5.16
CA LYS A 108 2.12 10.92 4.91
C LYS A 108 1.69 10.06 6.08
N VAL A 109 1.51 8.78 5.80
CA VAL A 109 1.14 7.78 6.80
C VAL A 109 1.91 6.49 6.57
N LEU A 110 2.26 5.85 7.67
CA LEU A 110 2.68 4.45 7.69
C LEU A 110 1.42 3.59 7.70
N LEU A 111 1.04 3.08 6.54
CA LEU A 111 -0.07 2.14 6.43
C LEU A 111 0.44 0.74 6.77
N VAL A 112 -0.18 0.08 7.72
CA VAL A 112 0.01 -1.34 8.00
C VAL A 112 -1.20 -2.09 7.48
N SER A 113 -0.99 -2.94 6.47
CA SER A 113 -2.03 -3.78 5.87
C SER A 113 -1.74 -5.27 6.06
N ASN A 114 -2.71 -6.12 5.70
CA ASN A 114 -2.54 -7.58 5.65
C ASN A 114 -2.29 -8.05 4.22
N ASP A 115 -1.48 -9.09 4.05
CA ASP A 115 -1.34 -9.87 2.82
C ASP A 115 -1.11 -11.33 3.21
N ASN A 116 -2.16 -12.16 3.09
CA ASN A 116 -2.09 -13.61 3.29
C ASN A 116 -1.27 -14.01 4.54
N GLU A 117 -1.63 -13.43 5.70
CA GLU A 117 -1.00 -13.61 7.04
C GLU A 117 0.26 -12.78 7.33
N LYS A 118 0.77 -12.00 6.36
CA LYS A 118 1.88 -11.08 6.59
C LYS A 118 1.37 -9.66 6.81
N LYS A 119 2.04 -8.93 7.70
CA LYS A 119 1.84 -7.48 7.81
C LYS A 119 2.82 -6.78 6.87
N ILE A 120 2.27 -5.93 6.01
CA ILE A 120 3.04 -5.09 5.09
C ILE A 120 2.96 -3.65 5.58
N VAL A 121 4.09 -2.96 5.60
CA VAL A 121 4.15 -1.53 5.90
C VAL A 121 4.38 -0.75 4.62
N HIS A 122 3.48 0.17 4.31
CA HIS A 122 3.57 1.08 3.18
C HIS A 122 3.82 2.49 3.68
N PHE A 123 4.55 3.28 2.88
CA PHE A 123 4.71 4.70 3.11
C PHE A 123 3.96 5.46 2.03
N VAL A 124 2.76 5.93 2.38
CA VAL A 124 1.83 6.50 1.40
C VAL A 124 1.52 7.96 1.71
N PRO A 125 1.29 8.80 0.69
CA PRO A 125 0.72 10.12 0.87
C PRO A 125 -0.61 10.03 1.61
N PHE A 126 -0.85 11.02 2.47
CA PHE A 126 -2.10 11.17 3.18
C PHE A 126 -2.69 12.55 2.87
N ILE A 127 -3.98 12.58 2.61
CA ILE A 127 -4.74 13.79 2.32
C ILE A 127 -5.91 13.85 3.30
N ALA A 128 -5.97 14.92 4.09
CA ALA A 128 -7.12 15.20 4.93
C ALA A 128 -7.92 16.35 4.32
N ARG A 129 -9.24 16.16 4.19
CA ARG A 129 -10.16 17.21 3.76
C ARG A 129 -11.25 17.45 4.80
N LYS A 130 -11.64 18.72 4.88
CA LYS A 130 -12.86 19.15 5.56
C LYS A 130 -13.99 19.06 4.55
#